data_AF-A0A2A5CMJ7-F1
#
_entry.id   AF-A0A2A5CMJ7-F1
#
_cell.length_a   1.000
_cell.length_b   1.000
_cell.length_c   1.000
_cell.angle_alpha   90.00
_cell.angle_beta   90.00
_cell.angle_gamma   90.00
#
_symmetry.space_group_name_H-M   'P 1'
#
loop_
_entity.id
_entity.type
_entity.pdbx_description
1 polymer ?
#
loop_
_entity_poly.entity_id
_entity_poly.type
_entity_poly.pdbx_seq_one_letter_code
_entity_poly.pdbx_strand_id
1 'polypeptide(L)' 'MEDTIVRTPLGGFINHSSDANCVKVELSMTNEKFDYKKWNLVVLQDIKEGEELTVKYTFYNV' A
#
# COMPACT_ATOMS: atom_id res chain seq x y z
N MET A 1 -24.17 6.45 -4.50
CA MET A 1 -23.47 5.16 -4.33
C MET A 1 -22.50 5.40 -3.19
N GLU A 2 -22.60 4.66 -2.09
CA GLU A 2 -21.58 4.75 -1.05
C GLU A 2 -20.27 4.18 -1.62
N ASP A 3 -19.15 4.87 -1.37
CA ASP A 3 -17.84 4.39 -1.76
C ASP A 3 -17.50 3.14 -0.94
N THR A 4 -17.52 1.98 -1.58
CA THR A 4 -17.12 0.72 -0.94
C THR A 4 -15.62 0.73 -0.68
N ILE A 5 -15.23 0.81 0.59
CA ILE A 5 -13.83 0.67 1.01
C ILE A 5 -13.47 -0.82 1.09
N VAL A 6 -12.51 -1.26 0.28
CA VAL A 6 -11.98 -2.63 0.29
C VAL A 6 -10.68 -2.69 1.07
N ARG A 7 -10.64 -3.53 2.11
CA ARG A 7 -9.40 -3.79 2.86
C ARG A 7 -8.60 -4.88 2.17
N THR A 8 -7.43 -4.51 1.64
CA THR A 8 -6.48 -5.46 1.08
C THR A 8 -5.57 -6.03 2.19
N PRO A 9 -4.85 -7.15 1.96
CA PRO A 9 -3.82 -7.61 2.90
C PRO A 9 -2.81 -6.51 3.27
N LEU A 10 -2.41 -5.66 2.30
CA LEU A 10 -1.53 -4.51 2.56
C LEU A 10 -2.15 -3.49 3.52
N GLY A 11 -3.48 -3.31 3.51
CA GLY A 11 -4.17 -2.46 4.49
C GLY A 11 -4.54 -3.18 5.79
N GLY A 12 -4.34 -4.49 5.87
CA GLY A 12 -4.65 -5.33 7.04
C GLY A 12 -3.43 -5.65 7.91
N PHE A 13 -2.26 -5.81 7.28
CA PHE A 13 -1.04 -6.30 7.93
C PHE A 13 0.08 -5.27 8.08
N ILE A 14 0.08 -4.19 7.28
CA ILE A 14 1.13 -3.18 7.34
C ILE A 14 0.68 -2.02 8.22
N ASN A 15 1.51 -1.69 9.21
CA ASN A 15 1.22 -0.63 10.17
C ASN A 15 1.48 0.77 9.61
N HIS A 16 1.04 1.76 10.38
CA HIS A 16 1.16 3.16 10.05
C HIS A 16 2.34 3.84 10.75
N SER A 17 3.02 4.72 10.04
CA SER A 17 3.91 5.75 10.60
C SER A 17 3.73 7.07 9.86
N SER A 18 3.89 8.19 10.56
CA SER A 18 3.96 9.52 9.94
C SER A 18 5.28 9.73 9.17
N ASP A 19 6.33 9.07 9.63
CA ASP A 19 7.65 8.92 8.99
C ASP A 19 7.75 7.51 8.39
N ALA A 20 6.93 7.26 7.36
CA ALA A 20 6.82 5.94 6.74
C ALA A 20 8.02 5.64 5.83
N ASN A 21 8.52 4.40 5.90
CA ASN A 21 9.63 3.92 5.06
C ASN A 21 9.18 3.20 3.78
N CYS A 22 7.87 2.98 3.61
CA CYS A 22 7.28 2.38 2.42
C CYS A 22 6.11 3.21 1.87
N VAL A 23 5.86 3.07 0.57
CA VAL A 23 4.69 3.61 -0.13
C VAL A 23 3.92 2.51 -0.85
N LYS A 24 2.59 2.65 -0.90
CA LYS A 24 1.71 1.78 -1.67
C LYS A 24 1.49 2.38 -3.06
N VAL A 25 1.93 1.68 -4.11
CA VAL A 25 1.83 2.12 -5.51
C VAL A 25 0.77 1.30 -6.24
N GLU A 26 -0.22 1.98 -6.84
CA GLU A 26 -1.18 1.37 -7.75
C GLU A 26 -0.58 1.31 -9.16
N LEU A 27 -0.53 0.12 -9.75
CA LEU A 27 -0.22 -0.07 -11.16
C LEU A 27 -1.45 -0.60 -11.87
N SER A 28 -1.83 0.06 -12.96
CA SER A 28 -2.86 -0.44 -13.86
C SER A 28 -2.22 -1.34 -14.90
N MET A 29 -2.67 -2.59 -14.97
CA MET A 29 -2.17 -3.62 -15.87
C MET A 29 -3.23 -3.90 -16.93
N THR A 30 -2.83 -3.73 -18.19
CA THR A 30 -3.64 -4.03 -19.39
C THR A 30 -2.99 -5.22 -20.09
N ASN A 31 -3.76 -6.28 -20.36
CA ASN A 31 -3.31 -7.38 -21.22
C ASN A 31 -4.45 -7.87 -22.11
N GLU A 32 -4.16 -8.78 -23.04
CA GLU A 32 -5.14 -9.27 -24.02
C GLU A 32 -6.37 -9.96 -23.41
N LYS A 33 -6.32 -10.37 -22.13
CA LYS A 33 -7.38 -11.12 -21.45
C LYS A 33 -8.18 -10.31 -20.43
N PHE A 34 -7.56 -9.39 -19.70
CA PHE A 34 -8.22 -8.60 -18.66
C PHE A 34 -7.39 -7.40 -18.21
N ASP A 35 -8.11 -6.37 -17.80
CA ASP A 35 -7.58 -5.22 -17.08
C ASP A 35 -7.65 -5.46 -15.59
N TYR A 36 -6.56 -5.20 -14.88
CA TYR A 36 -6.52 -5.36 -13.44
C TYR A 36 -5.59 -4.35 -12.78
N LYS A 37 -5.85 -4.09 -11.49
CA LYS A 37 -4.99 -3.25 -10.66
C LYS A 37 -4.06 -4.13 -9.84
N LYS A 38 -2.78 -3.79 -9.82
CA LYS A 38 -1.78 -4.38 -8.92
C LYS A 38 -1.32 -3.33 -7.92
N TRP A 39 -1.41 -3.66 -6.64
CA TRP A 39 -0.87 -2.82 -5.57
C TRP A 39 0.47 -3.37 -5.12
N ASN A 40 1.50 -2.54 -5.15
CA ASN A 40 2.86 -2.90 -4.72
C ASN A 40 3.25 -2.09 -3.49
N LEU A 41 4.00 -2.71 -2.59
CA LEU A 41 4.70 -2.01 -1.51
C LEU A 41 6.11 -1.70 -2.00
N VAL A 42 6.49 -0.44 -2.01
CA VAL A 42 7.80 0.02 -2.47
C VAL A 42 8.51 0.71 -1.33
N VAL A 43 9.75 0.31 -1.05
CA VAL A 43 10.60 0.95 -0.06
C VAL A 43 11.05 2.34 -0.55
N LEU A 44 11.07 3.32 0.34
CA LEU A 44 11.51 4.70 0.06
C LEU A 44 12.97 4.95 0.45
N GLN A 45 13.54 4.03 1.23
CA GLN A 45 14.89 4.09 1.78
C GLN A 45 15.42 2.66 2.01
N ASP A 46 16.72 2.54 2.26
CA ASP A 46 17.33 1.27 2.64
C ASP A 46 16.74 0.78 3.96
N ILE A 47 16.34 -0.49 4.01
CA ILE A 47 15.75 -1.12 5.20
C ILE A 47 16.77 -2.05 5.83
N LYS A 48 16.99 -1.89 7.13
CA LYS A 48 17.89 -2.75 7.90
C LYS A 48 17.15 -3.94 8.51
N GLU A 49 17.89 -4.98 8.88
CA GLU A 49 17.33 -6.13 9.57
C GLU A 49 16.60 -5.70 10.85
N GLY A 50 15.37 -6.21 11.03
CA GLY A 50 14.53 -5.91 12.18
C GLY A 50 13.76 -4.59 12.10
N GLU A 51 13.97 -3.76 11.07
CA GLU A 51 13.15 -2.56 10.87
C GLU A 51 11.74 -2.93 10.39
N GLU A 52 10.73 -2.35 11.02
CA GLU A 52 9.34 -2.54 10.63
C GLU A 52 9.02 -1.78 9.34
N LEU A 53 8.33 -2.43 8.41
CA LEU A 53 7.79 -1.77 7.22
C LEU A 53 6.50 -1.03 7.58
N THR A 54 6.47 0.27 7.32
CA THR A 54 5.31 1.12 7.63
C THR A 54 4.88 1.94 6.43
N VAL A 55 3.58 2.25 6.34
CA VAL A 55 3.01 3.12 5.30
C VAL A 55 2.31 4.33 5.93
N LYS A 56 2.18 5.40 5.16
CA LYS A 56 1.32 6.52 5.55
C LYS A 56 -0.13 6.19 5.19
N TYR A 57 -1.03 6.09 6.17
CA TYR A 57 -2.45 5.92 5.90
C TYR A 57 -3.02 7.21 5.30
N THR A 58 -3.88 7.05 4.30
CA THR A 58 -4.50 8.16 3.56
C THR A 58 -6.00 8.27 3.80
N PHE A 59 -6.63 7.20 4.30
CA PHE A 59 -8.08 7.15 4.55
C PHE A 59 -8.47 7.61 5.96
N TYR A 60 -7.51 7.64 6.88
CA TYR A 60 -7.72 7.98 8.27
C TYR A 60 -6.73 9.09 8.65
N ASN A 61 -7.19 10.08 9.41
CA ASN A 61 -6.30 10.97 10.13
C ASN A 61 -6.00 10.29 11.47
N VAL A 62 -4.81 9.68 11.55
CA VAL A 62 -4.27 9.03 12.75
C VAL A 62 -3.09 9.86 13.25
#